data_AF-A0A6J1WUU4-F1
#
_entry.id   AF-A0A6J1WUU4-F1
#
_cell.length_a   1.000
_cell.length_b   1.000
_cell.length_c   1.000
_cell.angle_alpha   90.00
_cell.angle_beta   90.00
_cell.angle_gamma   90.00
#
_symmetry.space_group_name_H-M   'P 1'
#
loop_
_entity.id
_entity.type
_entity.pdbx_description
1 polymer ?
#
loop_
_entity_poly.entity_id
_entity_poly.type
_entity_poly.pdbx_seq_one_letter_code
_entity_poly.pdbx_strand_id
1 'polypeptide(L)'
;MAVYRIALTLTVIIAMINAQRPFYAGSGAIGYPQLDNNVVQLSNRFGEDEPLPVEAKGDRNLINRLESVPIDNRPFWYLNWQQYEAMRKRPQTWQQNPNSFIDK
;
A
#
# COMPACT_ATOMS: atom_id res chain seq x y z
N MET A 1 40.11 36.83 -11.37
CA MET A 1 40.26 35.82 -10.30
C MET A 1 38.95 35.41 -9.63
N ALA A 2 37.90 36.24 -9.60
CA ALA A 2 36.64 35.89 -8.93
C ALA A 2 35.84 34.79 -9.67
N VAL A 3 35.86 34.78 -11.00
CA VAL A 3 35.03 33.87 -11.83
C VAL A 3 35.38 32.40 -11.62
N TYR A 4 36.68 32.05 -11.58
CA TYR A 4 37.09 30.65 -11.35
C TYR A 4 36.73 30.17 -9.93
N ARG A 5 36.73 31.07 -8.95
CA ARG A 5 36.35 30.75 -7.56
C ARG A 5 34.86 30.44 -7.48
N ILE A 6 34.03 31.26 -8.12
CA ILE A 6 32.58 31.05 -8.21
C ILE A 6 32.27 29.74 -8.94
N ALA A 7 32.94 29.47 -10.07
CA ALA A 7 32.76 28.23 -10.81
C ALA A 7 33.11 27.00 -9.94
N LEU A 8 34.26 27.03 -9.26
CA LEU A 8 34.71 25.93 -8.40
C LEU A 8 33.76 25.71 -7.22
N THR A 9 33.27 26.76 -6.57
CA THR A 9 32.28 26.63 -5.49
C THR A 9 30.98 26.00 -5.98
N LEU A 10 30.50 26.36 -7.18
CA LEU A 10 29.29 25.77 -7.75
C LEU A 10 29.50 24.29 -8.09
N THR A 11 30.66 23.93 -8.64
CA THR A 11 30.98 22.53 -8.96
C THR A 11 31.00 21.65 -7.70
N VAL A 12 31.58 22.15 -6.60
CA VAL A 12 31.62 21.42 -5.33
C VAL A 12 30.21 21.23 -4.75
N ILE A 13 29.36 22.25 -4.80
CA ILE A 13 27.97 22.14 -4.32
C ILE A 13 27.18 21.10 -5.13
N ILE A 14 27.31 21.11 -6.45
CA ILE A 14 26.63 20.15 -7.33
C ILE A 14 27.10 18.71 -7.05
N ALA A 15 28.39 18.51 -6.81
CA ALA A 15 28.93 17.20 -6.48
C ALA A 15 28.37 16.67 -5.14
N MET A 16 28.25 17.53 -4.13
CA MET A 16 27.65 17.14 -2.84
C MET A 16 26.17 16.77 -2.97
N ILE A 17 25.38 17.51 -3.78
CA ILE A 17 23.96 17.21 -4.00
C ILE A 17 23.78 15.82 -4.63
N ASN A 18 24.61 15.49 -5.63
CA ASN A 18 24.54 14.19 -6.29
C ASN A 18 25.06 13.03 -5.40
N ALA A 19 25.91 13.33 -4.41
CA ALA A 19 26.40 12.34 -3.46
C ALA A 19 25.44 12.05 -2.28
N GLN A 20 24.33 12.80 -2.14
CA GLN A 20 23.39 12.62 -1.01
C GLN A 20 22.70 11.25 -1.01
N ARG A 21 22.57 10.59 -2.16
CA ARG A 21 21.94 9.28 -2.26
C ARG A 21 22.96 8.21 -2.62
N PRO A 22 23.25 7.25 -1.72
CA PRO A 22 24.20 6.19 -2.05
C PRO A 22 23.63 5.25 -3.12
N PHE A 23 24.51 4.75 -3.99
CA PHE A 23 24.16 3.91 -5.14
C PHE A 23 23.37 2.65 -4.79
N TYR A 24 23.52 2.14 -3.57
CA TYR A 24 22.82 0.93 -3.09
C TYR A 24 21.36 1.18 -2.70
N ALA A 25 20.93 2.43 -2.55
CA ALA A 25 19.55 2.77 -2.12
C ALA A 25 18.50 2.66 -3.24
N GLY A 26 18.87 2.11 -4.40
CA GLY A 26 18.04 2.06 -5.61
C GLY A 26 17.65 3.44 -6.13
N SER A 27 16.88 3.50 -7.21
CA SER A 27 16.28 4.76 -7.71
C SER A 27 14.83 4.97 -7.23
N GLY A 28 14.17 3.92 -6.74
CA GLY A 28 12.77 3.95 -6.31
C GLY A 28 12.51 4.80 -5.06
N ALA A 29 11.26 5.20 -4.82
CA ALA A 29 10.90 5.90 -3.60
C ALA A 29 11.19 5.03 -2.36
N ILE A 30 11.82 5.62 -1.34
CA ILE A 30 12.10 4.93 -0.07
C ILE A 30 10.78 4.79 0.69
N GLY A 31 10.41 3.56 1.02
CA GLY A 31 9.32 3.30 1.97
C GLY A 31 8.43 2.13 1.61
N TYR A 32 8.15 1.88 0.31
CA TYR A 32 7.22 0.81 -0.08
C TYR A 32 7.61 0.16 -1.42
N PRO A 33 7.47 -1.17 -1.55
CA PRO A 33 7.62 -1.86 -2.82
C PRO A 33 6.57 -1.37 -3.82
N GLN A 34 6.94 -1.28 -5.10
CA GLN A 34 5.97 -0.98 -6.15
C GLN A 34 4.94 -2.11 -6.20
N LEU A 35 3.68 -1.76 -5.95
CA LEU A 35 2.56 -2.69 -6.10
C LEU A 35 2.29 -2.81 -7.60
N ASP A 36 2.50 -4.01 -8.14
CA ASP A 36 2.15 -4.29 -9.52
C ASP A 36 0.62 -4.35 -9.65
N ASN A 37 0.04 -3.30 -10.23
CA ASN A 37 -1.41 -3.20 -10.40
C ASN A 37 -1.95 -4.23 -11.41
N ASN A 38 -1.08 -4.91 -12.18
CA ASN A 38 -1.49 -5.91 -13.16
C ASN A 38 -2.06 -7.20 -12.54
N VAL A 39 -1.74 -7.50 -11.28
CA VAL A 39 -2.26 -8.71 -10.59
C VAL A 39 -3.79 -8.64 -10.45
N VAL A 40 -4.34 -7.44 -10.25
CA VAL A 40 -5.79 -7.22 -10.08
C VAL A 40 -6.55 -7.45 -11.40
N GLN A 41 -5.90 -7.33 -12.56
CA GLN A 41 -6.57 -7.43 -13.85
C GLN A 41 -6.68 -8.87 -14.38
N LEU A 42 -5.85 -9.80 -13.88
CA LEU A 42 -5.88 -11.21 -14.31
C LEU A 42 -6.86 -12.08 -13.52
N SER A 43 -7.26 -11.68 -12.30
CA SER A 43 -8.18 -12.45 -11.45
C SER A 43 -9.59 -12.57 -12.06
N ASN A 44 -10.04 -11.57 -12.82
CA ASN A 44 -11.38 -11.56 -13.41
C ASN A 44 -11.51 -12.34 -14.74
N ARG A 45 -10.49 -13.08 -15.19
CA ARG A 45 -10.51 -13.70 -16.53
C ARG A 45 -11.09 -15.12 -16.56
N PHE A 46 -11.24 -15.78 -15.42
CA PHE A 46 -11.60 -17.20 -15.35
C PHE A 46 -13.04 -17.49 -14.87
N GLY A 47 -13.94 -16.50 -14.89
CA GLY A 47 -15.34 -16.73 -14.50
C GLY A 47 -15.52 -17.02 -13.01
N GLU A 48 -14.76 -16.31 -12.17
CA GLU A 48 -14.87 -16.35 -10.72
C GLU A 48 -15.95 -15.38 -10.24
N ASP A 49 -17.21 -15.66 -10.57
CA ASP A 49 -18.36 -14.84 -10.12
C ASP A 49 -18.65 -15.02 -8.61
N GLU A 50 -17.88 -15.86 -7.92
CA GLU A 50 -18.03 -16.08 -6.49
C GLU A 50 -17.28 -15.00 -5.72
N PRO A 51 -17.95 -14.28 -4.80
CA PRO A 51 -17.32 -13.19 -4.07
C PRO A 51 -16.18 -13.75 -3.21
N LEU A 52 -14.95 -13.38 -3.53
CA LEU A 52 -13.75 -13.75 -2.76
C LEU A 52 -13.43 -12.67 -1.72
N PRO A 53 -12.88 -13.04 -0.54
CA PRO A 53 -12.36 -12.08 0.41
C PRO A 53 -11.28 -11.19 -0.19
N VAL A 54 -11.38 -9.87 0.02
CA VAL A 54 -10.38 -8.89 -0.44
C VAL A 54 -8.99 -9.17 0.16
N GLU A 55 -8.94 -9.70 1.38
CA GLU A 55 -7.73 -10.08 2.12
C GLU A 55 -6.92 -11.15 1.41
N ALA A 56 -7.57 -12.04 0.66
CA ALA A 56 -6.91 -13.08 -0.10
C ALA A 56 -6.25 -12.55 -1.38
N LYS A 57 -6.50 -11.28 -1.77
CA LYS A 57 -5.92 -10.64 -2.96
C LYS A 57 -6.13 -11.44 -4.26
N GLY A 58 -7.22 -12.22 -4.35
CA GLY A 58 -7.49 -13.10 -5.48
C GLY A 58 -6.72 -14.44 -5.46
N ASP A 59 -6.04 -14.79 -4.36
CA ASP A 59 -5.39 -16.10 -4.22
C ASP A 59 -6.41 -17.19 -3.82
N ARG A 60 -6.87 -17.94 -4.82
CA ARG A 60 -7.83 -19.03 -4.62
C ARG A 60 -7.22 -20.26 -3.95
N ASN A 61 -5.91 -20.49 -4.12
CA ASN A 61 -5.25 -21.62 -3.47
C ASN A 61 -5.22 -21.45 -1.95
N LEU A 62 -5.10 -20.19 -1.49
CA LEU A 62 -5.25 -19.85 -0.08
C LEU A 62 -6.66 -20.19 0.42
N ILE A 63 -7.71 -19.75 -0.29
CA ILE A 63 -9.11 -20.02 0.09
C ILE A 63 -9.37 -21.52 0.17
N ASN A 64 -9.01 -22.28 -0.87
CA ASN A 64 -9.18 -23.73 -0.89
C ASN A 64 -8.47 -24.43 0.29
N ARG A 65 -7.30 -23.92 0.70
CA ARG A 65 -6.56 -24.41 1.87
C ARG A 65 -7.25 -24.05 3.19
N LEU A 66 -7.87 -22.87 3.28
CA LEU A 66 -8.62 -22.45 4.45
C LEU A 66 -9.94 -23.22 4.59
N GLU A 67 -10.55 -23.60 3.49
CA GLU A 67 -11.76 -24.44 3.49
C GLU A 67 -11.47 -25.88 3.90
N SER A 68 -10.28 -26.40 3.57
CA SER A 68 -9.89 -27.77 3.94
C SER A 68 -9.56 -27.94 5.43
N VAL A 69 -9.30 -26.85 6.16
CA VAL A 69 -9.07 -26.90 7.62
C VAL A 69 -10.39 -26.74 8.40
N PRO A 70 -10.49 -27.32 9.62
CA PRO A 70 -11.63 -27.15 10.51
C PRO A 70 -11.90 -25.68 10.84
N ILE A 71 -13.16 -25.34 11.13
CA ILE A 71 -13.60 -23.95 11.35
C ILE A 71 -12.83 -23.24 12.47
N ASP A 72 -12.51 -23.96 13.55
CA ASP A 72 -11.79 -23.44 14.71
C ASP A 72 -10.33 -23.05 14.39
N ASN A 73 -9.77 -23.62 13.32
CA ASN A 73 -8.41 -23.35 12.86
C ASN A 73 -8.36 -22.32 11.73
N ARG A 74 -9.53 -21.81 11.29
CA ARG A 74 -9.59 -20.78 10.24
C ARG A 74 -9.28 -19.41 10.85
N PRO A 75 -8.58 -18.55 10.11
CA PRO A 75 -8.26 -17.23 10.62
C PRO A 75 -9.53 -16.36 10.72
N PHE A 76 -9.57 -15.51 11.74
CA PHE A 76 -10.74 -14.68 12.03
C PHE A 76 -11.16 -13.79 10.86
N TRP A 77 -10.21 -13.30 10.07
CA TRP A 77 -10.49 -12.49 8.89
C TRP A 77 -11.31 -13.26 7.85
N TYR A 78 -11.04 -14.56 7.67
CA TYR A 78 -11.74 -15.42 6.70
C TYR A 78 -13.09 -15.89 7.22
N LEU A 79 -13.31 -15.91 8.54
CA LEU A 79 -14.65 -16.21 9.08
C LEU A 79 -15.59 -15.00 8.95
N ASN A 80 -15.05 -13.78 9.08
CA ASN A 80 -15.85 -12.55 9.14
C ASN A 80 -15.79 -11.69 7.86
N TRP A 81 -15.18 -12.20 6.79
CA TRP A 81 -14.94 -11.42 5.58
C TRP A 81 -16.23 -10.82 4.97
N GLN A 82 -17.34 -11.57 5.00
CA GLN A 82 -18.63 -11.08 4.50
C GLN A 82 -19.14 -9.87 5.31
N GLN A 83 -18.94 -9.90 6.62
CA GLN A 83 -19.32 -8.81 7.51
C GLN A 83 -18.43 -7.59 7.28
N TYR A 84 -17.12 -7.78 7.11
CA TYR A 84 -16.22 -6.68 6.76
C TYR A 84 -16.58 -6.05 5.42
N GLU A 85 -16.96 -6.86 4.43
CA GLU A 85 -17.38 -6.36 3.13
C GLU A 85 -18.69 -5.56 3.21
N ALA A 86 -19.64 -6.00 4.03
CA ALA A 86 -20.85 -5.24 4.32
C ALA A 86 -20.54 -3.91 5.02
N MET A 87 -19.60 -3.90 5.98
CA MET A 87 -19.14 -2.68 6.67
C MET A 87 -18.40 -1.73 5.73
N ARG A 88 -17.63 -2.23 4.77
CA ARG A 88 -16.96 -1.40 3.74
C ARG A 88 -17.97 -0.68 2.86
N LYS A 89 -19.06 -1.34 2.49
CA LYS A 89 -20.15 -0.74 1.70
C LYS A 89 -20.92 0.32 2.49
N ARG A 90 -20.95 0.22 3.82
CA ARG A 90 -21.66 1.14 4.72
C ARG A 90 -20.81 1.45 5.95
N PRO A 91 -19.76 2.28 5.80
CA PRO A 91 -18.87 2.59 6.91
C PRO A 91 -19.64 3.30 8.02
N GLN A 92 -19.43 2.87 9.27
CA GLN A 92 -19.97 3.58 10.42
C GLN A 92 -19.28 4.95 10.52
N THR A 93 -20.03 6.02 10.25
CA THR A 93 -19.57 7.38 10.45
C THR A 93 -19.92 7.83 11.86
N TRP A 94 -18.92 8.16 12.66
CA TRP A 94 -19.13 8.80 13.95
C TRP A 94 -19.19 10.31 13.76
N GLN A 95 -20.05 11.01 14.51
CA GLN A 95 -20.01 12.47 14.56
C GLN A 95 -18.65 12.87 15.14
N GLN A 96 -17.87 13.65 14.39
CA GLN A 96 -16.63 14.23 14.90
C GLN A 96 -16.99 15.21 16.02
N ASN A 97 -16.26 15.15 17.13
CA ASN A 97 -16.42 16.11 18.21
C ASN A 97 -16.05 17.51 17.69
N PRO A 98 -16.91 18.55 17.86
CA PRO A 98 -16.60 19.90 17.40
C PRO A 98 -15.25 20.39 17.94
N ASN A 99 -14.47 21.03 17.05
CA ASN A 99 -13.15 21.54 17.39
C ASN A 99 -13.27 22.92 18.05
N SER A 100 -13.07 22.98 19.37
CA SER A 100 -13.10 24.23 20.16
C SER A 100 -12.09 25.32 19.75
N PHE A 101 -11.14 25.00 18.87
CA PHE A 101 -10.12 25.94 18.39
C PHE A 101 -10.48 26.63 17.07
N ILE A 102 -11.50 26.17 16.35
CA ILE A 102 -11.92 26.75 15.06
C ILE A 102 -12.99 27.84 15.25
N ASP A 103 -13.81 27.75 16.31
CA ASP A 103 -14.92 28.67 16.58
C ASP A 103 -14.55 29.87 17.49
N LYS A 104 -13.31 30.38 17.42
CA LYS A 104 -12.85 31.54 18.21
C LYS A 104 -12.69 32.81 17.38
#